data_AF-A0A9D8EM49-F1
#
_entry.id   AF-A0A9D8EM49-F1
#
_cell.length_a   1.000
_cell.length_b   1.000
_cell.length_c   1.000
_cell.angle_alpha   90.00
_cell.angle_beta   90.00
_cell.angle_gamma   90.00
#
_symmetry.space_group_name_H-M   'P 1'
#
loop_
_entity.id
_entity.type
_entity.pdbx_description
1 polymer ?
#
loop_
_entity_poly.entity_id
_entity_poly.type
_entity_poly.pdbx_seq_one_letter_code
_entity_poly.pdbx_strand_id
1 'polypeptide(L)'
;MLQCKSKQLISLIATKIPHLFNVYLNLDYQTRFIGKIDTAGEGTFFTNRTEKHLFRKLNALGINHYLLTHSTIPFKNIVINYCGKKLHSTREYFLQKGKTFQFSQKGFELQQFVPIDELNLKSVRFFERSSSYQQELFTYAGGI
;
A
#
# COMPACT_ATOMS: atom_id res chain seq x y z
N MET A 1 -7.29 22.84 -23.24
CA MET A 1 -6.64 21.53 -23.49
C MET A 1 -7.21 20.54 -22.48
N LEU A 2 -8.11 19.65 -22.90
CA LEU A 2 -8.82 18.72 -22.01
C LEU A 2 -7.82 17.68 -21.47
N GLN A 3 -7.47 17.76 -20.18
CA GLN A 3 -6.75 16.68 -19.51
C GLN A 3 -7.67 15.45 -19.45
N CYS A 4 -7.41 14.47 -20.31
CA CYS A 4 -7.98 13.14 -20.18
C CYS A 4 -7.42 12.52 -18.91
N LYS A 5 -8.10 12.71 -17.78
CA LYS A 5 -7.77 12.02 -16.51
C LYS A 5 -8.02 10.54 -16.74
N SER A 6 -6.97 9.75 -16.94
CA SER A 6 -7.07 8.28 -16.95
C SER A 6 -7.75 7.83 -15.66
N LYS A 7 -8.91 7.16 -15.76
CA LYS A 7 -9.64 6.68 -14.59
C LYS A 7 -8.99 5.37 -14.13
N GLN A 8 -8.16 5.46 -13.10
CA GLN A 8 -7.67 4.26 -12.42
C GLN A 8 -8.78 3.68 -11.56
N LEU A 9 -8.98 2.36 -11.68
CA LEU A 9 -9.96 1.63 -10.88
C LEU A 9 -9.31 0.38 -10.30
N ILE A 10 -9.47 0.17 -9.00
CA ILE A 10 -9.12 -1.09 -8.34
C ILE A 10 -10.36 -1.98 -8.32
N SER A 11 -10.21 -3.21 -8.80
CA SER A 11 -11.24 -4.25 -8.71
C SER A 11 -10.82 -5.32 -7.72
N LEU A 12 -11.76 -5.69 -6.86
CA LEU A 12 -11.64 -6.85 -5.97
C LEU A 12 -12.48 -7.98 -6.55
N ILE A 13 -11.84 -9.09 -6.88
CA ILE A 13 -12.51 -10.28 -7.40
C ILE A 13 -12.44 -11.36 -6.32
N ALA A 14 -13.61 -11.79 -5.83
CA ALA A 14 -13.70 -12.85 -4.83
C ALA A 14 -13.06 -14.15 -5.34
N THR A 15 -12.37 -14.85 -4.43
CA THR A 15 -11.87 -16.19 -4.71
C THR A 15 -12.84 -17.25 -4.19
N LYS A 16 -12.48 -18.53 -4.30
CA LYS A 16 -13.22 -19.62 -3.65
C LYS A 16 -13.23 -19.51 -2.12
N ILE A 17 -12.30 -18.74 -1.55
CA ILE A 17 -12.17 -18.52 -0.12
C ILE A 17 -12.87 -17.19 0.22
N PRO A 18 -13.89 -17.18 1.11
CA PRO A 18 -14.79 -16.03 1.31
C PRO A 18 -14.13 -14.71 1.76
N HIS A 19 -12.97 -14.78 2.41
CA HIS A 19 -12.22 -13.61 2.88
C HIS A 19 -11.05 -13.24 1.97
N LEU A 20 -10.79 -14.00 0.90
CA LEU A 20 -9.64 -13.78 0.03
C LEU A 20 -10.10 -13.23 -1.32
N PHE A 21 -9.55 -12.10 -1.70
CA PHE A 21 -9.87 -11.37 -2.93
C PHE A 21 -8.61 -11.18 -3.76
N ASN A 22 -8.70 -11.42 -5.06
CA ASN A 22 -7.67 -11.00 -6.00
C ASN A 22 -7.85 -9.50 -6.29
N VAL A 23 -6.75 -8.76 -6.24
CA VAL A 23 -6.73 -7.33 -6.50
C VAL A 23 -6.18 -7.08 -7.89
N TYR A 24 -7.00 -6.41 -8.70
CA TYR A 24 -6.63 -5.99 -10.04
C TYR A 24 -6.64 -4.47 -10.12
N LEU A 25 -5.69 -3.98 -10.88
CA LEU A 25 -5.59 -2.60 -11.27
C LEU A 25 -6.03 -2.50 -12.73
N ASN A 26 -7.09 -1.75 -12.98
CA ASN A 26 -7.58 -1.46 -14.31
C ASN A 26 -7.05 -0.10 -14.75
N LEU A 27 -6.32 -0.13 -15.85
CA LEU A 27 -5.83 1.01 -16.60
C LEU A 27 -6.58 1.04 -17.94
N ASP A 28 -6.60 2.19 -18.61
CA ASP A 28 -7.36 2.40 -19.84
C ASP A 28 -7.07 1.35 -20.94
N TYR A 29 -5.88 0.75 -20.94
CA TYR A 29 -5.42 -0.21 -21.97
C TYR A 29 -5.09 -1.60 -21.45
N GLN A 30 -5.12 -1.82 -20.13
CA GLN A 30 -4.75 -3.11 -19.55
C GLN A 30 -5.31 -3.29 -18.14
N THR A 31 -5.63 -4.54 -17.80
CA THR A 31 -5.88 -4.95 -16.42
C THR A 31 -4.70 -5.76 -15.92
N ARG A 32 -4.18 -5.40 -14.74
CA ARG A 32 -3.01 -6.02 -14.14
C ARG A 32 -3.36 -6.59 -12.77
N PHE A 33 -3.01 -7.86 -12.55
CA PHE A 33 -3.02 -8.44 -11.20
C PHE A 33 -1.91 -7.81 -10.37
N ILE A 34 -2.25 -7.24 -9.21
CA ILE A 34 -1.29 -6.56 -8.33
C ILE A 34 -1.11 -7.26 -6.98
N GLY A 35 -2.01 -8.15 -6.59
CA GLY A 35 -1.89 -8.88 -5.33
C GLY A 35 -3.20 -9.48 -4.86
N LYS A 36 -3.25 -9.86 -3.58
CA LYS A 36 -4.44 -10.40 -2.93
C LYS A 36 -4.72 -9.64 -1.64
N ILE A 37 -5.99 -9.51 -1.27
CA ILE A 37 -6.38 -9.05 0.06
C ILE A 37 -7.03 -10.22 0.76
N ASP A 38 -6.51 -10.54 1.93
CA ASP A 38 -7.20 -11.35 2.92
C ASP A 38 -7.88 -10.40 3.90
N THR A 39 -9.20 -10.40 3.96
CA THR A 39 -9.98 -9.55 4.86
C THR A 39 -10.22 -10.17 6.23
N ALA A 40 -9.65 -11.34 6.54
CA ALA A 40 -9.70 -11.91 7.88
C ALA A 40 -8.90 -11.05 8.88
N GLY A 41 -9.39 -10.97 10.13
CA GLY A 41 -8.76 -10.17 11.18
C GLY A 41 -8.73 -8.68 10.83
N GLU A 42 -7.54 -8.06 10.92
CA GLU A 42 -7.34 -6.64 10.57
C GLU A 42 -7.17 -6.40 9.05
N GLY A 43 -7.22 -7.46 8.24
CA GLY A 43 -7.03 -7.42 6.81
C GLY A 43 -5.56 -7.24 6.39
N THR A 44 -5.11 -8.04 5.41
CA THR A 44 -3.74 -8.04 4.90
C THR A 44 -3.71 -8.04 3.38
N PHE A 45 -3.03 -7.05 2.81
CA PHE A 45 -2.68 -7.03 1.39
C PHE A 45 -1.36 -7.76 1.15
N PHE A 46 -1.37 -8.74 0.25
CA PHE A 46 -0.22 -9.52 -0.17
C PHE A 46 0.15 -9.19 -1.61
N THR A 47 1.41 -8.86 -1.87
CA THR A 47 1.94 -8.62 -3.22
C THR A 47 3.28 -9.30 -3.42
N ASN A 48 3.52 -9.80 -4.63
CA ASN A 48 4.83 -10.31 -5.04
C ASN A 48 5.57 -9.22 -5.81
N ARG A 49 6.83 -9.00 -5.47
CA ARG A 49 7.73 -8.04 -6.11
C ARG A 49 9.04 -8.71 -6.48
N THR A 50 9.67 -8.16 -7.50
CA THR A 50 10.95 -8.61 -8.05
C THR A 50 11.83 -7.39 -8.26
N GLU A 51 13.10 -7.57 -8.61
CA GLU A 51 14.04 -6.47 -8.86
C GLU A 51 13.55 -5.44 -9.88
N LYS A 52 12.68 -5.84 -10.82
CA LYS A 52 12.04 -4.94 -11.80
C LYS A 52 11.12 -3.89 -11.15
N HIS A 53 10.66 -4.16 -9.93
CA HIS A 53 9.77 -3.28 -9.16
C HIS A 53 10.54 -2.38 -8.19
N LEU A 54 11.86 -2.57 -8.07
CA LEU A 54 12.71 -1.77 -7.21
C LEU A 54 12.89 -0.38 -7.80
N PHE A 55 12.53 0.65 -7.06
CA PHE A 55 12.93 2.00 -7.39
C PHE A 55 14.39 2.22 -6.96
N ARG A 56 15.30 1.90 -7.88
CA ARG A 56 16.76 1.83 -7.63
C ARG A 56 17.34 3.08 -6.96
N LYS A 57 16.89 4.27 -7.38
CA LYS A 57 17.40 5.55 -6.84
C LYS A 57 17.21 5.68 -5.33
N LEU A 58 16.14 5.09 -4.78
CA LEU A 58 15.81 5.17 -3.36
C LEU A 58 15.90 3.82 -2.64
N ASN A 59 16.32 2.76 -3.34
CA ASN A 59 16.25 1.39 -2.84
C ASN A 59 14.88 1.06 -2.19
N ALA A 60 13.80 1.47 -2.86
CA ALA A 60 12.46 1.50 -2.29
C ALA A 60 11.46 0.68 -3.12
N LEU A 61 10.42 0.16 -2.46
CA LEU A 61 9.30 -0.52 -3.12
C LEU A 61 8.04 0.34 -3.05
N GLY A 62 7.31 0.34 -4.16
CA GLY A 62 6.09 1.14 -4.34
C GLY A 62 4.82 0.33 -4.18
N ILE A 63 3.81 0.95 -3.56
CA ILE A 63 2.41 0.50 -3.59
C ILE A 63 1.56 1.59 -4.25
N ASN A 64 0.57 1.16 -5.03
CA ASN A 64 -0.34 2.07 -5.71
C ASN A 64 -1.08 2.96 -4.70
N HIS A 65 -1.09 4.27 -4.96
CA HIS A 65 -1.68 5.24 -4.04
C HIS A 65 -3.19 5.09 -3.89
N TYR A 66 -3.91 4.76 -4.97
CA TYR A 66 -5.34 4.53 -4.91
C TYR A 66 -5.66 3.31 -4.02
N LEU A 67 -4.90 2.23 -4.13
CA LEU A 67 -5.06 1.06 -3.25
C LEU A 67 -4.88 1.42 -1.76
N LEU A 68 -4.01 2.38 -1.45
CA LEU A 68 -3.74 2.82 -0.08
C LEU A 68 -4.79 3.79 0.46
N THR A 69 -5.35 4.65 -0.39
CA THR A 69 -6.25 5.75 0.03
C THR A 69 -7.73 5.41 -0.12
N HIS A 70 -8.08 4.38 -0.88
CA HIS A 70 -9.48 4.04 -1.10
C HIS A 70 -10.08 3.37 0.14
N SER A 71 -10.97 4.09 0.83
CA SER A 71 -11.54 3.69 2.13
C SER A 71 -12.37 2.40 2.08
N THR A 72 -12.94 2.06 0.93
CA THR A 72 -13.78 0.87 0.75
C THR A 72 -12.98 -0.43 0.64
N ILE A 73 -11.66 -0.35 0.47
CA ILE A 73 -10.80 -1.52 0.41
C ILE A 73 -10.34 -1.84 1.84
N PRO A 74 -10.72 -2.97 2.46
CA PRO A 74 -10.45 -3.21 3.87
C PRO A 74 -9.16 -4.00 4.06
N PHE A 75 -8.04 -3.30 4.30
CA PHE A 75 -6.81 -3.92 4.84
C PHE A 75 -6.03 -2.90 5.66
N LYS A 76 -5.39 -3.36 6.74
CA LYS A 76 -4.42 -2.58 7.51
C LYS A 76 -2.99 -2.97 7.17
N ASN A 77 -2.75 -4.27 7.07
CA ASN A 77 -1.42 -4.85 6.96
C ASN A 77 -1.00 -5.00 5.49
N ILE A 78 0.29 -4.90 5.23
CA ILE A 78 0.89 -5.10 3.91
C ILE A 78 2.05 -6.10 4.07
N VAL A 79 2.01 -7.15 3.26
CA VAL A 79 3.09 -8.13 3.15
C VAL A 79 3.58 -8.16 1.70
N ILE A 80 4.86 -7.84 1.53
CA ILE A 80 5.52 -7.83 0.23
C ILE A 80 6.50 -9.00 0.19
N ASN A 81 6.25 -9.97 -0.67
CA ASN A 81 7.24 -10.99 -0.97
C ASN A 81 8.20 -10.46 -2.03
N TYR A 82 9.43 -10.14 -1.64
CA TYR A 82 10.47 -9.57 -2.49
C TYR A 82 11.68 -10.51 -2.53
N CYS A 83 11.95 -11.08 -3.71
CA CYS A 83 13.08 -11.99 -3.93
C CYS A 83 13.19 -13.11 -2.87
N GLY A 84 12.06 -13.71 -2.50
CA GLY A 84 11.97 -14.79 -1.50
C GLY A 84 11.95 -14.33 -0.04
N LYS A 85 12.07 -13.02 0.23
CA LYS A 85 11.96 -12.45 1.58
C LYS A 85 10.59 -11.82 1.79
N LYS A 86 9.99 -12.06 2.96
CA LYS A 86 8.77 -11.37 3.38
C LYS A 86 9.13 -10.06 4.06
N LEU A 87 8.70 -8.96 3.46
CA LEU A 87 8.80 -7.62 3.99
C LEU A 87 7.42 -7.20 4.54
N HIS A 88 7.42 -6.45 5.63
CA HIS A 88 6.21 -6.13 6.38
C HIS A 88 6.03 -4.62 6.50
N SER A 89 4.80 -4.16 6.33
CA SER A 89 4.40 -2.77 6.53
C SER A 89 2.91 -2.66 6.83
N THR A 90 2.41 -1.43 6.97
CA THR A 90 0.98 -1.14 7.08
C THR A 90 0.60 -0.07 6.06
N ARG A 91 -0.69 0.00 5.75
CA ARG A 91 -1.28 1.06 4.94
C ARG A 91 -0.88 2.44 5.48
N GLU A 92 -1.04 2.63 6.78
CA GLU A 92 -0.75 3.91 7.44
C GLU A 92 0.73 4.30 7.34
N TYR A 93 1.63 3.32 7.49
CA TYR A 93 3.06 3.56 7.34
C TYR A 93 3.39 4.08 5.93
N PHE A 94 2.83 3.45 4.88
CA PHE A 94 3.00 3.92 3.51
C PHE A 94 2.42 5.31 3.27
N LEU A 95 1.29 5.65 3.89
CA LEU A 95 0.65 6.96 3.73
C LEU A 95 1.42 8.08 4.46
N GLN A 96 1.97 7.81 5.63
CA GLN A 96 2.65 8.82 6.44
C GLN A 96 4.16 8.95 6.17
N LYS A 97 4.84 7.84 5.89
CA LYS A 97 6.30 7.80 5.69
C LYS A 97 6.70 7.61 4.24
N GLY A 98 5.80 7.10 3.40
CA GLY A 98 6.07 6.88 1.99
C GLY A 98 6.30 8.18 1.24
N LYS A 99 7.20 8.14 0.26
CA LYS A 99 7.40 9.23 -0.69
C LYS A 99 6.53 9.01 -1.91
N THR A 100 5.75 10.03 -2.26
CA THR A 100 4.85 9.99 -3.41
C THR A 100 5.63 10.27 -4.69
N PHE A 101 5.53 9.38 -5.67
CA PHE A 101 6.07 9.61 -7.01
C PHE A 101 5.01 9.35 -8.07
N GLN A 102 4.95 10.25 -9.05
CA GLN A 102 4.12 10.13 -10.24
C GLN A 102 5.04 9.87 -11.44
N PHE A 103 4.79 8.79 -12.17
CA PHE A 103 5.60 8.43 -13.34
C PHE A 103 4.84 8.79 -14.62
N SER A 104 5.21 9.91 -15.24
CA SER A 104 4.42 10.60 -16.27
C SER A 104 4.37 9.93 -17.64
N GLN A 105 5.18 8.91 -17.93
CA GLN A 105 5.40 8.57 -19.34
C GLN A 105 4.40 7.58 -19.97
N LYS A 106 3.76 6.67 -19.23
CA LYS A 106 2.84 5.65 -19.82
C LYS A 106 1.80 5.09 -18.84
N GLY A 107 1.12 5.96 -18.09
CA GLY A 107 0.09 5.52 -17.14
C GLY A 107 0.63 4.81 -15.90
N PHE A 108 1.93 4.94 -15.61
CA PHE A 108 2.50 4.44 -14.36
C PHE A 108 2.00 5.30 -13.21
N GLU A 109 1.23 4.64 -12.35
CA GLU A 109 0.39 5.28 -11.36
C GLU A 109 1.17 6.09 -10.32
N LEU A 110 0.43 6.99 -9.67
CA LEU A 110 0.83 7.57 -8.40
C LEU A 110 1.11 6.43 -7.41
N GLN A 111 2.32 6.37 -6.89
CA GLN A 111 2.76 5.32 -5.98
C GLN A 111 3.41 5.93 -4.74
N GLN A 112 3.21 5.28 -3.60
CA GLN A 112 3.90 5.57 -2.36
C GLN A 112 5.07 4.60 -2.19
N PHE A 113 6.28 5.13 -2.06
CA PHE A 113 7.51 4.34 -1.95
C PHE A 113 8.07 4.40 -0.54
N VAL A 114 8.39 3.22 -0.01
CA VAL A 114 9.07 3.06 1.28
C VAL A 114 10.40 2.33 1.05
N PRO A 115 11.52 2.80 1.62
CA PRO A 115 12.82 2.12 1.57
C PRO A 115 12.74 0.66 2.06
N ILE A 116 13.47 -0.25 1.41
CA ILE A 116 13.41 -1.68 1.73
C ILE A 116 13.82 -1.99 3.19
N ASP A 117 14.81 -1.28 3.70
CA ASP A 117 15.31 -1.37 5.06
C ASP A 117 14.25 -0.97 6.10
N GLU A 118 13.30 -0.12 5.75
CA GLU A 118 12.16 0.25 6.60
C GLU A 118 11.00 -0.76 6.57
N LEU A 119 10.95 -1.66 5.58
CA LEU A 119 9.87 -2.64 5.41
C LEU A 119 10.06 -3.88 6.29
N ASN A 120 10.10 -3.67 7.61
CA ASN A 120 10.27 -4.73 8.60
C ASN A 120 9.37 -4.51 9.82
N LEU A 121 9.11 -5.59 10.57
CA LEU A 121 8.21 -5.55 11.73
C LEU A 121 8.68 -4.60 12.84
N LYS A 122 9.99 -4.39 13.02
CA LYS A 122 10.50 -3.50 14.08
C LYS A 122 10.15 -2.05 13.76
N SER A 123 10.42 -1.59 12.54
CA SER A 123 10.11 -0.24 12.08
C SER A 123 8.61 0.05 12.16
N VAL A 124 7.77 -0.91 11.73
CA VAL A 124 6.32 -0.81 11.80
C VAL A 124 5.83 -0.70 13.24
N ARG A 125 6.27 -1.60 14.13
CA ARG A 125 5.85 -1.57 15.54
C ARG A 125 6.29 -0.31 16.25
N PHE A 126 7.49 0.20 15.93
CA PHE A 126 7.97 1.46 16.48
C PHE A 126 7.08 2.62 16.05
N PHE A 127 6.69 2.67 14.78
CA PHE A 127 5.75 3.65 14.26
C PHE A 127 4.39 3.56 14.96
N GLU A 128 3.77 2.38 15.01
CA GLU A 128 2.45 2.19 15.63
C GLU A 128 2.42 2.62 17.10
N ARG A 129 3.47 2.30 17.88
CA ARG A 129 3.61 2.74 19.28
C ARG A 129 3.76 4.25 19.41
N SER A 130 4.49 4.87 18.48
CA SER A 130 4.69 6.33 18.50
C SER A 130 3.41 7.07 18.13
N SER A 131 2.66 6.54 17.17
CA SER A 131 1.37 7.11 16.73
C SER A 131 0.29 6.97 17.81
N SER A 132 0.21 5.84 18.51
CA SER A 132 -0.74 5.68 19.62
C SER A 132 -0.46 6.65 20.76
N TYR A 133 0.82 6.85 21.11
CA TYR A 133 1.21 7.79 22.16
C TYR A 133 0.82 9.24 21.83
N GLN A 134 0.97 9.65 20.56
CA GLN A 134 0.53 10.98 20.12
C GLN A 134 -0.99 11.15 20.26
N GLN A 135 -1.79 10.15 19.91
CA GLN A 135 -3.25 10.20 20.05
C GLN A 135 -3.69 10.31 21.51
N GLU A 136 -3.04 9.59 22.43
CA GLU A 136 -3.31 9.68 23.87
C GLU A 136 -3.04 11.10 24.38
N LEU A 137 -1.89 11.70 24.04
CA LEU A 137 -1.54 13.06 24.47
C LEU A 137 -2.58 14.12 24.05
N PHE A 138 -3.13 14.02 22.83
CA PHE A 138 -4.18 14.96 22.38
C PHE A 138 -5.54 14.68 22.99
N THR A 139 -5.84 13.44 23.37
CA THR A 139 -7.09 13.09 24.07
C THR A 139 -7.09 13.67 25.49
N TYR A 140 -5.94 13.68 26.16
CA TYR A 140 -5.79 14.31 27.48
C TYR A 140 -5.72 15.85 27.44
N ALA A 141 -5.23 16.43 26.33
CA ALA A 141 -5.14 17.89 26.19
C ALA A 141 -6.46 18.57 25.76
N GLY A 142 -7.47 17.81 25.31
CA GLY A 142 -8.77 18.32 24.87
C GLY A 142 -9.88 18.28 25.93
N GLY A 143 -9.56 17.88 27.17
CA GLY A 143 -10.50 17.84 28.28
C GLY A 143 -10.26 18.99 29.27
N ILE A 144 -10.63 20.20 28.88
CA ILE A 144 -10.84 21.35 29.79
C ILE A 144 -12.04 22.14 29.32
#